data_AF-X1H7Y2-F1
#
_entry.id   AF-X1H7Y2-F1
#
_cell.length_a   1.000
_cell.length_b   1.000
_cell.length_c   1.000
_cell.angle_alpha   90.00
_cell.angle_beta   90.00
_cell.angle_gamma   90.00
#
_symmetry.space_group_name_H-M   'P 1'
#
loop_
_entity.id
_entity.type
_entity.pdbx_description
1 polymer ?
#
loop_
_entity_poly.entity_id
_entity_poly.type
_entity_poly.pdbx_seq_one_letter_code
_entity_poly.pdbx_strand_id
1 'polypeptide(L)'
;MTTSKFSQYWTLITILLVAIIAISSIVLWSRYSPSQSIEISIPTAQELQGKIYIGGAVSNPGFYSLQAGDTIDALIQAAGGT
;
A
#
# COMPACT_ATOMS: atom_id res chain seq x y z
N MET A 1 67.44 21.43 -13.88
CA MET A 1 66.76 21.23 -12.59
C MET A 1 65.56 22.16 -12.51
N THR A 2 64.38 21.72 -12.98
CA THR A 2 63.11 22.46 -12.80
C THR A 2 61.91 21.48 -12.86
N THR A 3 61.90 20.48 -11.98
CA THR A 3 60.80 19.50 -11.89
C THR A 3 60.23 19.50 -10.47
N SER A 4 59.55 20.57 -10.07
CA SER A 4 58.92 20.62 -8.73
C SER A 4 57.48 21.11 -8.74
N LYS A 5 57.10 22.03 -9.62
CA LYS A 5 55.74 22.62 -9.60
C LYS A 5 54.68 21.74 -10.28
N PHE A 6 54.96 21.16 -11.45
CA PHE A 6 53.95 20.45 -12.25
C PHE A 6 53.44 19.15 -11.61
N SER A 7 54.32 18.37 -10.99
CA SER A 7 53.96 17.13 -10.29
C SER A 7 53.10 17.41 -9.05
N GLN A 8 53.42 18.47 -8.30
CA GLN A 8 52.63 18.86 -7.13
C GLN A 8 51.20 19.26 -7.53
N TYR A 9 51.03 20.02 -8.61
CA TYR A 9 49.69 20.35 -9.12
C TYR A 9 48.92 19.11 -9.58
N TRP A 10 49.59 18.19 -10.28
CA TRP A 10 48.95 16.93 -10.70
C TRP A 10 48.48 16.09 -9.52
N THR A 11 49.29 15.97 -8.47
CA THR A 11 48.90 15.27 -7.24
C THR A 11 47.69 15.94 -6.58
N LEU A 12 47.68 17.27 -6.48
CA LEU A 12 46.54 18.01 -5.93
C LEU A 12 45.26 17.81 -6.75
N ILE A 13 45.36 17.79 -8.08
CA ILE A 13 44.24 17.52 -8.98
C ILE A 13 43.69 16.12 -8.75
N THR A 14 44.55 15.10 -8.64
CA THR A 14 44.11 13.72 -8.39
C THR A 14 43.42 13.58 -7.03
N ILE A 15 43.94 14.21 -5.98
CA ILE A 15 43.34 14.19 -4.64
C ILE A 15 41.96 14.87 -4.67
N LEU A 16 41.84 16.02 -5.34
CA LEU A 16 40.57 16.73 -5.50
C LEU A 16 39.52 15.85 -6.21
N LEU A 17 39.91 15.18 -7.29
CA LEU A 17 39.04 14.29 -8.06
C LEU A 17 38.51 13.13 -7.21
N VAL A 18 39.40 12.47 -6.45
CA VAL A 18 39.04 11.38 -5.54
C VAL A 18 38.10 11.90 -4.43
N ALA A 19 38.37 13.07 -3.88
CA ALA A 19 37.52 13.68 -2.85
C ALA A 19 36.10 13.94 -3.37
N ILE A 20 35.96 14.48 -4.59
CA ILE A 20 34.64 14.73 -5.20
C ILE A 20 33.87 13.41 -5.40
N ILE A 21 34.51 12.37 -5.94
CA ILE A 21 33.87 11.07 -6.16
C ILE A 21 33.41 10.44 -4.84
N ALA A 22 34.24 10.51 -3.79
CA ALA A 22 33.90 10.00 -2.47
C ALA A 22 32.71 10.75 -1.86
N ILE A 23 32.73 12.09 -1.90
CA ILE A 23 31.63 12.93 -1.38
C ILE A 23 30.34 12.65 -2.15
N SER A 24 30.39 12.59 -3.48
CA SER A 24 29.21 12.30 -4.31
C SER A 24 28.63 10.91 -4.01
N SER A 25 29.48 9.90 -3.81
CA SER A 25 29.03 8.54 -3.47
C SER A 25 28.32 8.49 -2.11
N ILE A 26 28.86 9.19 -1.11
CA ILE A 26 28.27 9.27 0.24
C ILE A 26 26.92 10.00 0.19
N VAL A 27 26.83 11.10 -0.56
CA VAL A 27 25.57 11.86 -0.71
C VAL A 27 24.50 10.99 -1.37
N LEU A 28 24.82 10.30 -2.47
CA LEU A 28 23.90 9.39 -3.15
C LEU A 28 23.40 8.28 -2.22
N TRP A 29 24.30 7.68 -1.43
CA TRP A 29 23.92 6.65 -0.45
C TRP A 29 23.03 7.22 0.66
N SER A 30 23.37 8.39 1.21
CA SER A 30 22.59 9.01 2.30
C SER A 30 21.17 9.41 1.89
N ARG A 31 20.97 9.73 0.60
CA ARG A 31 19.67 10.11 0.03
C ARG A 31 18.93 8.92 -0.58
N TYR A 32 19.53 7.73 -0.54
CA TYR A 32 18.90 6.51 -1.00
C TYR A 32 17.89 6.05 0.08
N SER A 33 16.69 6.64 0.04
CA SER A 33 15.55 6.11 0.77
C SER A 33 15.12 4.82 0.09
N PRO A 34 15.24 3.64 0.72
CA PRO A 34 14.69 2.42 0.16
C PRO A 34 13.19 2.62 -0.05
N SER A 35 12.74 2.33 -1.27
CA SER A 35 11.32 2.38 -1.65
C SER A 35 10.54 1.52 -0.66
N GLN A 36 9.77 2.16 0.22
CA GLN A 36 8.86 1.46 1.11
C GLN A 36 7.92 0.61 0.27
N SER A 37 7.77 -0.64 0.67
CA SER A 37 6.79 -1.55 0.08
C SER A 37 5.42 -0.89 0.17
N ILE A 38 4.81 -0.62 -0.98
CA ILE A 38 3.45 -0.06 -1.06
C ILE A 38 2.52 -1.14 -0.51
N GLU A 39 2.08 -0.95 0.73
CA GLU A 39 1.12 -1.83 1.38
C GLU A 39 -0.27 -1.47 0.86
N ILE A 40 -0.80 -2.30 -0.03
CA ILE A 40 -2.17 -2.15 -0.54
C ILE A 40 -3.09 -2.71 0.56
N SER A 41 -3.52 -1.85 1.47
CA SER A 41 -4.64 -2.17 2.35
C SER A 41 -5.90 -2.20 1.49
N ILE A 42 -6.39 -3.40 1.20
CA ILE A 42 -7.74 -3.58 0.66
C ILE A 42 -8.68 -3.31 1.85
N PRO A 43 -9.45 -2.21 1.85
CA PRO A 43 -10.46 -2.03 2.89
C PRO A 43 -11.42 -3.22 2.77
N THR A 44 -11.62 -3.94 3.88
CA THR A 44 -12.63 -4.98 3.97
C THR A 44 -13.93 -4.39 3.45
N ALA A 45 -14.41 -4.90 2.32
CA ALA A 45 -15.70 -4.49 1.77
C ALA A 45 -16.72 -4.59 2.89
N GLN A 46 -17.35 -3.46 3.24
CA GLN A 46 -18.37 -3.44 4.28
C GLN A 46 -19.38 -4.52 3.93
N GLU A 47 -19.39 -5.59 4.75
CA GLU A 47 -20.39 -6.63 4.63
C GLU A 47 -21.74 -5.93 4.64
N LEU A 48 -22.56 -6.24 3.65
CA LEU A 48 -23.83 -5.57 3.40
C LEU A 48 -24.79 -5.99 4.53
N GLN A 49 -24.63 -5.37 5.69
CA GLN A 49 -25.41 -5.61 6.90
C GLN A 49 -26.67 -4.76 6.81
N GLY A 50 -27.66 -5.31 6.10
CA GLY A 50 -28.96 -4.69 5.90
C GLY A 50 -30.05 -5.36 6.73
N LYS A 51 -31.22 -4.73 6.74
CA LYS A 51 -32.47 -5.42 7.11
C LYS A 51 -33.45 -5.29 5.94
N ILE A 52 -34.12 -6.37 5.60
CA ILE A 52 -35.19 -6.38 4.58
C ILE A 52 -36.53 -6.62 5.26
N TYR A 53 -37.59 -6.00 4.76
CA TYR A 53 -38.94 -6.29 5.19
C TYR A 53 -39.55 -7.41 4.34
N ILE A 54 -40.05 -8.46 5.00
CA ILE A 54 -40.76 -9.57 4.36
C ILE A 54 -42.22 -9.50 4.81
N GLY A 55 -43.14 -9.46 3.85
CA GLY A 55 -44.58 -9.41 4.09
C GLY A 55 -45.36 -10.25 3.08
N GLY A 56 -46.69 -10.24 3.18
CA GLY A 56 -47.57 -11.00 2.30
C GLY A 56 -47.94 -12.37 2.88
N ALA A 57 -47.88 -13.42 2.05
CA ALA A 57 -48.27 -14.79 2.40
C ALA A 57 -47.12 -15.56 3.10
N VAL A 58 -46.63 -15.02 4.21
CA VAL A 58 -45.61 -15.65 5.07
C VAL A 58 -46.15 -15.77 6.50
N SER A 59 -45.70 -16.77 7.24
CA SER A 59 -46.19 -17.02 8.60
C SER A 59 -45.81 -15.91 9.59
N ASN A 60 -44.63 -15.32 9.40
CA ASN A 60 -44.06 -14.32 10.30
C ASN A 60 -43.56 -13.10 9.50
N PRO A 61 -44.43 -12.14 9.14
CA PRO A 61 -43.99 -10.92 8.47
C PRO A 61 -43.17 -10.03 9.40
N GLY A 62 -42.12 -9.37 8.88
CA GLY A 62 -41.24 -8.54 9.69
C GLY A 62 -39.92 -8.18 9.02
N PHE A 63 -39.02 -7.57 9.79
CA PHE A 63 -37.67 -7.24 9.34
C PHE A 63 -36.70 -8.38 9.63
N TYR A 64 -36.04 -8.88 8.59
CA TYR A 64 -35.04 -9.94 8.65
C TYR A 64 -33.66 -9.38 8.32
N SER A 65 -32.61 -9.94 8.93
CA SER A 65 -31.23 -9.55 8.65
C SER A 65 -30.86 -10.00 7.24
N LEU A 66 -30.20 -9.14 6.48
CA LEU A 66 -29.58 -9.45 5.20
C LEU A 66 -28.07 -9.46 5.39
N GLN A 67 -27.44 -10.56 5.02
CA GLN A 67 -25.99 -10.73 5.01
C GLN A 67 -25.51 -11.02 3.58
N ALA A 68 -24.22 -10.77 3.34
CA ALA A 68 -23.60 -11.11 2.07
C ALA A 68 -23.62 -12.63 1.88
N GLY A 69 -24.21 -13.11 0.79
CA GLY A 69 -24.35 -14.54 0.49
C GLY A 69 -25.71 -15.13 0.87
N ASP A 70 -26.59 -14.36 1.52
CA ASP A 70 -27.98 -14.78 1.71
C ASP A 70 -28.71 -14.93 0.36
N THR A 71 -29.61 -15.91 0.29
CA THR A 71 -30.50 -16.11 -0.85
C THR A 71 -31.91 -15.70 -0.50
N ILE A 72 -32.68 -15.27 -1.50
CA ILE A 72 -34.08 -14.88 -1.30
C ILE A 72 -34.91 -16.06 -0.76
N ASP A 73 -34.64 -17.29 -1.23
CA ASP A 73 -35.28 -18.51 -0.75
C ASP A 73 -35.07 -18.72 0.76
N ALA A 74 -33.83 -18.62 1.24
CA ALA A 74 -33.51 -18.75 2.66
C ALA A 74 -34.22 -17.68 3.52
N LEU A 75 -34.32 -16.45 3.02
CA LEU A 75 -35.01 -15.36 3.71
C LEU A 75 -36.53 -15.59 3.77
N ILE A 76 -37.14 -16.10 2.69
CA ILE A 76 -38.57 -16.44 2.67
C ILE A 76 -38.87 -17.62 3.60
N GLN A 77 -38.02 -18.64 3.61
CA GLN A 77 -38.14 -19.77 4.54
C GLN A 77 -37.98 -19.33 6.00
N ALA A 78 -37.09 -18.38 6.29
CA ALA A 78 -36.95 -17.80 7.62
C ALA A 78 -38.21 -17.03 8.08
N ALA A 79 -38.97 -16.46 7.14
CA ALA A 79 -40.29 -15.88 7.39
C ALA A 79 -41.42 -16.94 7.50
N GLY A 80 -41.10 -18.22 7.27
CA GLY A 80 -42.07 -19.32 7.27
C GLY A 80 -42.95 -19.33 6.02
N GLY A 81 -42.41 -18.91 4.88
CA GLY A 81 -42.97 -19.18 3.55
C GLY A 81 -42.41 -20.47 2.94
N THR A 82 -43.07 -20.97 1.90
CA THR A 82 -42.72 -22.21 1.17
C THR A 82 -42.39 -21.94 -0.28
#